data_AF-A0A4R4ZCH2-F1
#
_entry.id   AF-A0A4R4ZCH2-F1
#
_cell.length_a   1.000
_cell.length_b   1.000
_cell.length_c   1.000
_cell.angle_alpha   90.00
_cell.angle_beta   90.00
_cell.angle_gamma   90.00
#
_symmetry.space_group_name_H-M   'P 1'
#
loop_
_entity.id
_entity.type
_entity.pdbx_description
1 polymer ?
#
loop_
_entity_poly.entity_id
_entity_poly.type
_entity_poly.pdbx_seq_one_letter_code
_entity_poly.pdbx_strand_id
1 'polypeptide(L)' 'ATPGTPIPEIAGPRKEIMAEAGRLLGARRGIKVVGVDGAGIPDAEIAANGGFLPSPHARLAGPTFQEWLETQP' A
#
# COMPACT_ATOMS: atom_id res chain seq x y z
N ALA A 1 -27.37 -0.47 -17.35
CA ALA A 1 -26.24 0.43 -17.66
C ALA A 1 -25.09 -0.42 -18.18
N THR A 2 -24.42 0.00 -19.26
CA THR A 2 -23.20 -0.66 -19.73
C THR A 2 -22.08 -0.40 -18.70
N PRO A 3 -21.35 -1.42 -18.22
CA PRO A 3 -20.20 -1.20 -17.36
C PRO A 3 -19.20 -0.25 -18.05
N GLY A 4 -18.72 0.76 -17.34
CA GLY A 4 -17.64 1.61 -17.85
C GLY A 4 -16.36 0.82 -18.06
N THR A 5 -15.44 1.36 -18.86
CA THR A 5 -14.10 0.78 -19.01
C THR A 5 -13.42 0.67 -17.64
N PRO A 6 -12.91 -0.51 -17.26
CA PRO A 6 -12.19 -0.68 -15.99
C PRO A 6 -11.00 0.29 -15.87
N ILE A 7 -10.80 0.87 -14.70
CA ILE A 7 -9.63 1.69 -14.40
C ILE A 7 -8.41 0.76 -14.37
N PRO A 8 -7.32 1.06 -15.12
CA PRO A 8 -6.09 0.28 -15.02
C PRO A 8 -5.51 0.34 -13.61
N GLU A 9 -5.27 -0.83 -13.03
CA GLU A 9 -4.62 -0.97 -11.73
C GLU A 9 -3.17 -1.40 -11.95
N ILE A 10 -2.22 -0.55 -11.55
CA ILE A 10 -0.79 -0.79 -11.70
C ILE A 10 -0.16 -0.69 -10.31
N ALA A 11 0.53 -1.75 -9.90
CA ALA A 11 1.23 -1.84 -8.62
C ALA A 11 2.73 -1.94 -8.86
N GLY A 12 3.52 -1.78 -7.79
CA GLY A 12 4.94 -2.13 -7.78
C GLY A 12 5.18 -3.61 -8.15
N PRO A 13 6.43 -4.08 -8.16
CA PRO A 13 6.80 -5.41 -8.66
C PRO A 13 6.33 -6.56 -7.74
N ARG A 14 5.73 -6.25 -6.59
CA ARG A 14 5.23 -7.21 -5.60
C ARG A 14 4.09 -6.61 -4.77
N LYS A 15 3.37 -7.47 -4.05
CA LYS A 15 2.41 -7.06 -3.02
C LYS A 15 3.16 -6.40 -1.85
N GLU A 16 2.60 -5.29 -1.34
CA GLU A 16 3.11 -4.57 -0.18
C GLU A 16 2.16 -4.74 1.01
N ILE A 17 2.62 -4.36 2.22
CA ILE A 17 1.79 -4.25 3.43
C ILE A 17 1.82 -2.80 3.89
N MET A 18 0.65 -2.19 4.10
CA MET A 18 0.52 -0.79 4.51
C MET A 18 1.39 -0.42 5.71
N ALA A 19 1.40 -1.27 6.75
CA ALA A 19 2.21 -1.04 7.94
C ALA A 19 3.72 -1.10 7.66
N GLU A 20 4.17 -1.96 6.74
CA GLU A 20 5.57 -2.07 6.35
C GLU A 20 6.01 -0.88 5.50
N ALA A 21 5.19 -0.49 4.51
CA ALA A 21 5.40 0.72 3.73
C ALA A 21 5.46 1.97 4.64
N GLY A 22 4.54 2.07 5.60
CA GLY A 22 4.55 3.12 6.63
C GLY A 22 5.85 3.13 7.45
N ARG A 23 6.37 1.97 7.84
CA ARG A 23 7.67 1.87 8.56
C ARG A 23 8.85 2.36 7.72
N LEU A 24 8.88 2.06 6.42
CA LEU A 24 9.94 2.54 5.52
C LEU A 24 9.97 4.06 5.46
N LEU A 25 8.81 4.70 5.26
CA LEU A 25 8.71 6.16 5.26
C LEU A 25 9.01 6.76 6.64
N GLY A 26 8.50 6.13 7.69
CA GLY A 26 8.73 6.55 9.07
C GLY A 26 10.22 6.59 9.41
N ALA A 27 10.96 5.53 9.07
CA ALA A 27 12.41 5.44 9.30
C ALA A 27 13.16 6.61 8.65
N ARG A 28 12.82 6.99 7.41
CA ARG A 28 13.45 8.15 6.72
C ARG A 28 13.20 9.48 7.45
N ARG A 29 12.09 9.59 8.18
CA ARG A 29 11.68 10.81 8.88
C ARG A 29 12.01 10.80 10.38
N GLY A 30 12.68 9.77 10.89
CA GLY A 30 12.90 9.59 12.32
C GLY A 30 11.62 9.32 13.12
N ILE A 31 10.58 8.79 12.47
CA ILE A 31 9.27 8.48 13.07
C ILE A 31 9.14 6.96 13.21
N LYS A 32 8.78 6.49 14.40
CA LYS A 32 8.47 5.07 14.64
C LYS A 32 7.01 4.79 14.30
N VAL A 33 6.78 3.90 13.33
CA VAL A 33 5.44 3.41 12.98
C VAL A 33 5.18 2.08 13.67
N VAL A 34 4.05 1.99 14.38
CA VAL A 34 3.57 0.79 15.07
C VAL A 34 2.23 0.35 14.49
N GLY A 35 2.06 -0.95 14.28
CA GLY A 35 0.77 -1.52 13.92
C GLY A 35 -0.09 -1.65 15.18
N VAL A 36 -1.38 -1.37 15.05
CA VAL A 36 -2.39 -1.57 16.09
C VAL A 36 -3.44 -2.56 15.59
N ASP A 37 -4.11 -3.27 16.49
CA ASP A 37 -5.18 -4.24 16.16
C ASP A 37 -6.40 -3.60 15.45
N GLY A 38 -6.51 -2.27 15.54
CA GLY A 38 -7.56 -1.50 14.88
C GLY A 38 -8.91 -1.61 15.58
N ALA A 39 -8.95 -2.02 16.85
CA ALA A 39 -10.19 -2.08 17.61
C ALA A 39 -10.90 -0.71 17.63
N GLY A 40 -12.13 -0.67 17.12
CA GLY A 40 -12.94 0.56 17.02
C GLY A 40 -12.62 1.44 15.81
N ILE A 41 -11.71 1.04 14.91
CA ILE A 41 -11.47 1.70 13.63
C ILE A 41 -12.36 1.04 12.56
N PRO A 42 -13.26 1.79 11.88
CA PRO A 42 -14.00 1.27 10.74
C PRO A 42 -13.06 0.70 9.68
N ASP A 43 -13.43 -0.44 9.10
CA ASP A 43 -12.67 -1.09 8.02
C ASP A 43 -11.23 -1.49 8.37
N ALA A 44 -10.88 -1.61 9.66
CA ALA A 44 -9.55 -2.04 10.10
C ALA A 44 -9.11 -3.38 9.50
N GLU A 45 -10.02 -4.35 9.43
CA GLU A 45 -9.75 -5.66 8.83
C GLU A 45 -9.54 -5.54 7.31
N ILE A 46 -10.31 -4.70 6.63
CA ILE A 46 -10.16 -4.44 5.19
C ILE A 46 -8.78 -3.81 4.94
N ALA A 47 -8.40 -2.80 5.73
CA ALA A 47 -7.09 -2.15 5.64
C ALA A 47 -5.94 -3.14 5.90
N ALA A 48 -6.05 -3.97 6.94
CA ALA A 48 -5.05 -4.98 7.31
C ALA A 48 -4.85 -6.03 6.20
N ASN A 49 -5.93 -6.42 5.52
CA ASN A 49 -5.90 -7.36 4.41
C ASN A 49 -5.45 -6.73 3.08
N GLY A 50 -5.14 -5.43 3.06
CA GLY A 50 -4.64 -4.72 1.89
C GLY A 50 -5.76 -4.18 0.99
N GLY A 51 -6.97 -3.96 1.51
CA GLY A 51 -8.09 -3.40 0.75
C GLY A 51 -7.90 -1.95 0.27
N PHE A 52 -6.85 -1.27 0.75
CA PHE A 52 -6.40 0.04 0.24
C PHE A 52 -5.19 -0.05 -0.69
N LEU A 53 -4.70 -1.25 -0.95
CA LEU A 53 -3.61 -1.52 -1.86
C LEU A 53 -4.16 -2.08 -3.17
N PRO A 54 -3.34 -2.05 -4.24
CA PRO A 54 -3.72 -2.69 -5.48
C PRO A 54 -4.15 -4.14 -5.27
N SER A 55 -5.23 -4.53 -5.95
CA SER A 55 -5.78 -5.88 -5.91
C SER A 55 -4.79 -6.91 -6.49
N PRO A 56 -5.02 -8.22 -6.24
CA PRO A 56 -4.20 -9.27 -6.82
C PRO A 56 -4.19 -9.32 -8.36
N HIS A 57 -5.13 -8.63 -9.03
CA HIS A 57 -5.20 -8.55 -10.49
C HIS A 57 -4.46 -7.34 -11.06
N ALA A 58 -3.86 -6.50 -10.21
CA ALA A 58 -3.06 -5.37 -10.64
C ALA A 58 -1.92 -5.82 -11.53
N ARG A 59 -1.64 -5.03 -12.57
CA ARG A 59 -0.42 -5.20 -13.35
C ARG A 59 0.77 -4.81 -12.47
N LEU A 60 1.66 -5.76 -12.21
CA LEU A 60 2.91 -5.48 -11.49
C LEU A 60 3.92 -4.84 -12.45
N ALA A 61 4.37 -3.62 -12.13
CA ALA A 61 5.33 -2.86 -12.91
C ALA A 61 6.04 -1.79 -12.04
N GLY A 62 7.20 -1.32 -12.51
CA GLY A 62 7.94 -0.25 -11.81
C GLY A 62 8.74 -0.71 -10.59
N PRO A 63 9.32 0.23 -9.83
CA PRO A 63 10.13 -0.06 -8.65
C PRO A 63 9.28 -0.48 -7.45
N THR A 64 9.88 -1.17 -6.49
CA THR A 64 9.33 -1.35 -5.14
C THR A 64 9.07 -0.01 -4.47
N PHE A 65 8.22 0.01 -3.44
CA PHE A 65 8.00 1.23 -2.67
C PHE A 65 9.29 1.75 -2.03
N GLN A 66 10.19 0.86 -1.59
CA GLN A 66 11.49 1.23 -1.03
C GLN A 66 12.39 1.89 -2.08
N GLU A 67 12.57 1.28 -3.24
CA GLU A 67 13.37 1.84 -4.33
C GLU A 67 12.81 3.19 -4.79
N TRP A 68 11.48 3.32 -4.90
CA TRP A 68 10.86 4.61 -5.17
C TRP A 68 11.17 5.63 -4.07
N LEU A 69 11.03 5.26 -2.79
CA LEU A 69 11.33 6.14 -1.66
C LEU A 69 12.78 6.65 -1.68
N GLU A 70 13.74 5.81 -2.07
CA GLU A 70 15.16 6.16 -2.17
C GLU A 70 15.44 7.22 -3.25
N THR A 71 14.54 7.37 -4.23
CA THR A 71 14.62 8.43 -5.26
C THR A 71 13.92 9.74 -4.87
N GLN A 72 13.18 9.76 -3.75
CA GLN A 72 12.46 10.95 -3.30
C GLN A 72 13.39 11.90 -2.52
N PRO A 73 13.26 13.23 -2.71
CA PRO A 73 14.05 14.23 -1.99
C PRO A 73 13.86 14.16 -0.46
#